data_AF-A0A5C4W4D6-F1
#
_entry.id   AF-A0A5C4W4D6-F1
#
_cell.length_a   1.000
_cell.length_b   1.000
_cell.length_c   1.000
_cell.angle_alpha   90.00
_cell.angle_beta   90.00
_cell.angle_gamma   90.00
#
_symmetry.space_group_name_H-M   'P 1'
#
loop_
_entity.id
_entity.type
_entity.pdbx_description
1 polymer ?
#
loop_
_entity_poly.entity_id
_entity_poly.type
_entity_poly.pdbx_seq_one_letter_code
_entity_poly.pdbx_strand_id
1 'polypeptide(L)'
;MKPVHWFGVAAATVMVLAAVVLVPGTVGAPGPPLPATCPQRWDSNKIGDWVPDAAALDGVEDSLVPGTPASALICAYPGQNSNPGGESLAGSRTLTDQAKPMAYALGYLPVTTDRVGKVCTLVGGHMTNYLIRFAYPDGQALWVGSAEEVNSCVTTTNGTVVTSSYVGPSITAAYRTGTWKLLQRESPCNPGTGRRGQNERMVPDGAIKVLVCRDEQIGSSTPRPSHAPEHGEQQARELAAELNSLDAEPGGNTCREVGGGRRETLYLHFGYEEGPPAWVRITPHCRPSVDNGMLVGDLDDALLDRIGRLAQPA
;
A
#
# COMPACT_ATOMS: atom_id res chain seq x y z
N MET A 1 5.87 -91.40 21.41
CA MET A 1 5.77 -91.01 19.98
C MET A 1 6.68 -89.82 19.74
N LYS A 2 7.25 -89.74 18.54
CA LYS A 2 8.42 -88.94 18.12
C LYS A 2 8.25 -87.41 18.24
N PRO A 3 9.38 -86.66 18.27
CA PRO A 3 9.46 -85.24 18.63
C PRO A 3 9.41 -84.31 17.40
N VAL A 4 9.17 -83.02 17.62
CA VAL A 4 9.52 -81.95 16.65
C VAL A 4 10.11 -80.75 17.41
N HIS A 5 11.31 -80.38 16.96
CA HIS A 5 12.12 -79.24 17.40
C HIS A 5 11.51 -77.89 17.02
N TRP A 6 11.80 -76.84 17.78
CA TRP A 6 11.82 -75.47 17.26
C TRP A 6 13.02 -74.68 17.81
N PHE A 7 13.70 -74.03 16.88
CA PHE A 7 14.97 -73.32 17.04
C PHE A 7 14.76 -71.92 17.62
N GLY A 8 15.68 -71.50 18.49
CA GLY A 8 15.81 -70.11 18.93
C GLY A 8 16.51 -69.25 17.87
N VAL A 9 16.09 -67.99 17.75
CA VAL A 9 16.77 -66.95 16.97
C VAL A 9 17.09 -65.80 17.91
N ALA A 10 18.38 -65.49 18.01
CA ALA A 10 18.91 -64.32 18.70
C ALA A 10 18.80 -63.09 17.78
N ALA A 11 18.15 -62.03 18.24
CA ALA A 11 18.06 -60.76 17.52
C ALA A 11 19.31 -59.90 17.85
N ALA A 12 20.11 -59.61 16.83
CA ALA A 12 21.17 -58.60 16.90
C ALA A 12 20.61 -57.25 16.41
N THR A 13 20.60 -56.26 17.29
CA THR A 13 20.15 -54.89 16.99
C THR A 13 21.28 -54.12 16.32
N VAL A 14 21.08 -53.72 15.06
CA VAL A 14 22.00 -52.83 14.33
C VAL A 14 21.59 -51.38 14.62
N MET A 15 22.42 -50.63 15.34
CA MET A 15 22.32 -49.17 15.45
C MET A 15 22.84 -48.53 14.16
N VAL A 16 21.95 -47.87 13.42
CA VAL A 16 22.32 -47.00 12.29
C VAL A 16 22.52 -45.59 12.83
N LEU A 17 23.79 -45.16 12.91
CA LEU A 17 24.16 -43.76 13.12
C LEU A 17 23.98 -43.00 11.81
N ALA A 18 22.90 -42.22 11.71
CA ALA A 18 22.72 -41.28 10.61
C ALA A 18 23.57 -40.03 10.85
N ALA A 19 24.62 -39.85 10.05
CA ALA A 19 25.38 -38.61 10.00
C ALA A 19 24.54 -37.53 9.30
N VAL A 20 24.10 -36.52 10.05
CA VAL A 20 23.47 -35.32 9.48
C VAL A 20 24.55 -34.48 8.83
N VAL A 21 24.65 -34.56 7.50
CA VAL A 21 25.46 -33.65 6.70
C VAL A 21 24.68 -32.35 6.58
N LEU A 22 25.10 -31.32 7.31
CA LEU A 22 24.68 -29.94 7.10
C LEU A 22 25.23 -29.49 5.75
N VAL A 23 24.38 -29.50 4.72
CA VAL A 23 24.69 -28.85 3.44
C VAL A 23 24.53 -27.35 3.67
N PRO A 24 25.60 -26.53 3.56
CA PRO A 24 25.46 -25.09 3.56
C PRO A 24 24.57 -24.70 2.38
N GLY A 25 23.47 -24.00 2.65
CA GLY A 25 22.58 -23.48 1.62
C GLY A 25 23.39 -22.63 0.65
N THR A 26 23.47 -23.07 -0.60
CA THR A 26 24.02 -22.28 -1.69
C THR A 26 23.16 -21.03 -1.82
N VAL A 27 23.76 -19.87 -1.58
CA VAL A 27 23.23 -18.57 -2.01
C VAL A 27 22.81 -18.73 -3.47
N GLY A 28 21.51 -18.60 -3.75
CA GLY A 28 20.96 -18.78 -5.08
C GLY A 28 21.71 -17.92 -6.08
N ALA A 29 21.98 -18.47 -7.27
CA ALA A 29 22.60 -17.72 -8.34
C ALA A 29 21.84 -16.39 -8.56
N PRO A 30 22.54 -15.26 -8.73
CA PRO A 30 21.87 -13.99 -8.96
C PRO A 30 20.93 -14.11 -10.16
N GLY A 31 19.70 -13.64 -9.99
CA GLY A 31 18.70 -13.63 -11.06
C GLY A 31 19.22 -12.90 -12.30
N PRO A 32 18.65 -13.17 -13.48
CA PRO A 32 19.04 -12.48 -14.71
C PRO A 32 18.97 -10.95 -14.52
N PRO A 33 19.92 -10.19 -15.08
CA PRO A 33 19.96 -8.75 -14.90
C PRO A 33 18.70 -8.10 -15.49
N LEU A 34 18.01 -7.29 -14.69
CA LEU A 34 16.83 -6.57 -15.14
C LEU A 34 17.17 -5.65 -16.33
N PRO A 35 16.34 -5.64 -17.40
CA PRO A 35 16.58 -4.78 -18.55
C PRO A 35 16.84 -3.33 -18.14
N ALA A 36 17.90 -2.72 -18.68
CA ALA A 36 18.24 -1.32 -18.40
C ALA A 36 17.36 -0.33 -19.17
N THR A 37 16.53 -0.82 -20.09
CA THR A 37 15.72 -0.03 -21.01
C THR A 37 14.24 -0.33 -20.80
N CYS A 38 13.39 0.63 -21.17
CA CYS A 38 11.95 0.43 -21.22
C CYS A 38 11.58 -0.72 -22.17
N PRO A 39 10.75 -1.68 -21.72
CA PRO A 39 10.08 -2.62 -22.62
C PRO A 39 9.36 -1.87 -23.74
N GLN A 40 9.34 -2.42 -24.95
CA GLN A 40 8.70 -1.74 -26.08
C GLN A 40 7.17 -1.81 -26.04
N ARG A 41 6.63 -2.76 -25.26
CA ARG A 41 5.19 -2.94 -25.06
C ARG A 41 4.87 -3.21 -23.60
N TRP A 42 3.67 -2.83 -23.21
CA TRP A 42 3.06 -3.23 -21.95
C TRP A 42 2.56 -4.68 -22.05
N ASP A 43 3.09 -5.57 -21.21
CA ASP A 43 2.84 -7.02 -21.30
C ASP A 43 1.86 -7.51 -20.22
N SER A 44 0.75 -6.79 -20.07
CA SER A 44 -0.33 -7.18 -19.17
C SER A 44 -1.66 -6.65 -19.67
N ASN A 45 -2.72 -7.41 -19.46
CA ASN A 45 -4.09 -6.97 -19.70
C ASN A 45 -4.69 -6.24 -18.49
N LYS A 46 -3.86 -5.87 -17.50
CA LYS A 46 -4.26 -5.10 -16.33
C LYS A 46 -3.61 -3.72 -16.36
N ILE A 47 -4.36 -2.74 -15.85
CA ILE A 47 -3.93 -1.35 -15.78
C ILE A 47 -2.97 -1.18 -14.60
N GLY A 48 -1.77 -0.70 -14.86
CA GLY A 48 -0.72 -0.39 -13.88
C GLY A 48 -0.13 -1.56 -13.10
N ASP A 49 -0.70 -2.75 -13.26
CA ASP A 49 -0.40 -3.94 -12.47
C ASP A 49 0.49 -4.91 -13.26
N TRP A 50 1.67 -4.41 -13.65
CA TRP A 50 2.70 -5.21 -14.31
C TRP A 50 4.08 -4.67 -14.03
N VAL A 51 5.01 -5.60 -13.87
CA VAL A 51 6.45 -5.38 -13.90
C VAL A 51 7.08 -6.53 -14.72
N PRO A 52 8.21 -6.30 -15.43
CA PRO A 52 8.86 -7.35 -16.21
C PRO A 52 9.28 -8.56 -15.37
N ASP A 53 9.80 -8.30 -14.16
CA ASP A 53 10.21 -9.31 -13.19
C ASP A 53 9.93 -8.76 -11.79
N ALA A 54 9.56 -9.64 -10.86
CA ALA A 54 9.40 -9.29 -9.46
C ALA A 54 10.75 -8.86 -8.86
N ALA A 55 10.71 -7.89 -7.95
CA ALA A 55 11.90 -7.39 -7.30
C ALA A 55 12.53 -8.45 -6.37
N ALA A 56 13.85 -8.60 -6.44
CA ALA A 56 14.64 -9.46 -5.56
C ALA A 56 15.65 -8.61 -4.77
N LEU A 57 15.12 -7.69 -3.96
CA LEU A 57 15.89 -6.80 -3.08
C LEU A 57 15.40 -6.97 -1.65
N ASP A 58 16.28 -6.76 -0.68
CA ASP A 58 15.88 -6.78 0.73
C ASP A 58 14.81 -5.71 1.00
N GLY A 59 13.72 -6.10 1.65
CA GLY A 59 12.62 -5.20 2.03
C GLY A 59 11.56 -4.96 0.93
N VAL A 60 11.59 -5.66 -0.20
CA VAL A 60 10.57 -5.54 -1.27
C VAL A 60 9.20 -6.09 -0.88
N GLU A 61 9.14 -6.93 0.16
CA GLU A 61 7.92 -7.43 0.78
C GLU A 61 7.26 -6.39 1.73
N ASP A 62 8.00 -5.37 2.15
CA ASP A 62 7.54 -4.35 3.10
C ASP A 62 7.44 -2.94 2.47
N SER A 63 7.91 -2.79 1.24
CA SER A 63 8.03 -1.50 0.57
C SER A 63 8.03 -1.64 -0.94
N LEU A 64 7.32 -0.73 -1.63
CA LEU A 64 7.37 -0.67 -3.10
C LEU A 64 8.79 -0.37 -3.61
N VAL A 65 9.53 0.49 -2.90
CA VAL A 65 10.87 0.93 -3.28
C VAL A 65 11.76 1.01 -2.04
N PRO A 66 12.35 -0.12 -1.60
CA PRO A 66 13.27 -0.12 -0.46
C PRO A 66 14.59 0.62 -0.79
N GLY A 67 15.30 1.08 0.24
CA GLY A 67 16.64 1.66 0.09
C GLY A 67 16.68 3.04 -0.58
N THR A 68 17.85 3.38 -1.15
CA THR A 68 18.09 4.67 -1.81
C THR A 68 18.66 4.47 -3.22
N PRO A 69 17.80 4.50 -4.25
CA PRO A 69 18.26 4.35 -5.63
C PRO A 69 19.00 5.60 -6.12
N ALA A 70 19.93 5.39 -7.04
CA ALA A 70 20.72 6.42 -7.71
C ALA A 70 20.00 7.06 -8.90
N SER A 71 19.08 6.34 -9.56
CA SER A 71 18.27 6.87 -10.66
C SER A 71 16.92 6.17 -10.76
N ALA A 72 15.96 6.85 -11.40
CA ALA A 72 14.64 6.31 -11.74
C ALA A 72 14.35 6.54 -13.24
N LEU A 73 14.14 5.47 -14.02
CA LEU A 73 13.72 5.56 -15.42
C LEU A 73 12.20 5.32 -15.52
N ILE A 74 11.46 6.33 -15.93
CA ILE A 74 10.01 6.25 -16.15
C ILE A 74 9.75 5.93 -17.63
N CYS A 75 8.92 4.93 -17.88
CA CYS A 75 8.47 4.49 -19.21
C CYS A 75 6.96 4.68 -19.31
N ALA A 76 6.47 5.34 -20.36
CA ALA A 76 5.05 5.67 -20.52
C ALA A 76 4.40 4.90 -21.69
N TYR A 77 3.25 4.29 -21.42
CA TYR A 77 2.48 3.48 -22.35
C TYR A 77 1.02 3.96 -22.38
N PRO A 78 0.69 4.98 -23.20
CA PRO A 78 -0.65 5.53 -23.29
C PRO A 78 -1.60 4.53 -23.97
N GLY A 79 -2.84 4.47 -23.48
CA GLY A 79 -3.87 3.54 -23.95
C GLY A 79 -5.28 3.96 -23.56
N GLN A 80 -6.20 2.99 -23.53
CA GLN A 80 -7.59 3.17 -23.12
C GLN A 80 -7.96 2.13 -22.06
N ASN A 81 -8.65 2.56 -21.00
CA ASN A 81 -8.99 1.66 -19.89
C ASN A 81 -10.08 0.62 -20.24
N SER A 82 -10.73 0.75 -21.39
CA SER A 82 -11.68 -0.22 -21.93
C SER A 82 -11.01 -1.43 -22.61
N ASN A 83 -9.74 -1.31 -23.01
CA ASN A 83 -9.00 -2.38 -23.66
C ASN A 83 -7.51 -2.33 -23.27
N PRO A 84 -7.19 -2.60 -21.99
CA PRO A 84 -5.81 -2.60 -21.52
C PRO A 84 -5.01 -3.75 -22.14
N GLY A 85 -3.74 -3.47 -22.46
CA GLY A 85 -2.78 -4.46 -22.92
C GLY A 85 -2.18 -4.19 -24.30
N GLY A 86 -0.88 -4.45 -24.41
CA GLY A 86 -0.13 -4.29 -25.66
C GLY A 86 0.15 -2.83 -26.04
N GLU A 87 -0.11 -1.87 -25.16
CA GLU A 87 0.21 -0.46 -25.37
C GLU A 87 1.70 -0.32 -25.73
N SER A 88 1.97 0.50 -26.75
CA SER A 88 3.34 0.72 -27.21
C SER A 88 4.02 1.80 -26.39
N LEU A 89 5.34 1.66 -26.19
CA LEU A 89 6.15 2.67 -25.52
C LEU A 89 6.06 4.00 -26.29
N ALA A 90 5.53 5.04 -25.64
CA ALA A 90 5.46 6.38 -26.23
C ALA A 90 6.69 7.24 -25.89
N GLY A 91 7.37 6.95 -24.79
CA GLY A 91 8.54 7.69 -24.37
C GLY A 91 9.06 7.27 -23.01
N SER A 92 10.22 7.81 -22.65
CA SER A 92 10.83 7.57 -21.36
C SER A 92 11.51 8.83 -20.81
N ARG A 93 11.72 8.85 -19.50
CA ARG A 93 12.46 9.92 -18.81
C ARG A 93 13.25 9.37 -17.64
N THR A 94 14.53 9.68 -17.60
CA THR A 94 15.39 9.38 -16.46
C THR A 94 15.41 10.54 -15.48
N LEU A 95 15.26 10.21 -14.20
CA LEU A 95 15.34 11.11 -13.07
C LEU A 95 16.50 10.69 -12.17
N THR A 96 17.61 11.42 -12.19
CA THR A 96 18.75 11.14 -11.30
C THR A 96 18.54 11.84 -9.96
N ASP A 97 18.38 13.17 -9.99
CA ASP A 97 18.26 13.98 -8.77
C ASP A 97 16.90 13.87 -8.07
N GLN A 98 15.95 13.16 -8.68
CA GLN A 98 14.60 12.94 -8.13
C GLN A 98 14.34 11.47 -7.78
N ALA A 99 15.29 10.56 -8.03
CA ALA A 99 15.11 9.15 -7.72
C ALA A 99 14.90 8.93 -6.22
N LYS A 100 15.75 9.55 -5.38
CA LYS A 100 15.66 9.45 -3.93
C LYS A 100 14.33 9.98 -3.36
N PRO A 101 13.86 11.21 -3.65
CA PRO A 101 12.57 11.68 -3.13
C PRO A 101 11.38 10.88 -3.69
N MET A 102 11.49 10.36 -4.92
CA MET A 102 10.47 9.46 -5.49
C MET A 102 10.41 8.13 -4.76
N ALA A 103 11.55 7.46 -4.60
CA ALA A 103 11.67 6.21 -3.84
C ALA A 103 11.19 6.38 -2.40
N TYR A 104 11.59 7.47 -1.74
CA TYR A 104 11.13 7.80 -0.40
C TYR A 104 9.59 7.88 -0.35
N ALA A 105 8.97 8.69 -1.22
CA ALA A 105 7.51 8.84 -1.20
C ALA A 105 6.76 7.53 -1.48
N LEU A 106 7.22 6.74 -2.46
CA LEU A 106 6.60 5.46 -2.80
C LEU A 106 6.84 4.40 -1.73
N GLY A 107 8.02 4.39 -1.10
CA GLY A 107 8.37 3.43 -0.05
C GLY A 107 7.60 3.62 1.26
N TYR A 108 6.96 4.78 1.43
CA TYR A 108 6.05 5.07 2.54
C TYR A 108 4.58 4.73 2.26
N LEU A 109 4.22 4.29 1.06
CA LEU A 109 2.82 3.93 0.78
C LEU A 109 2.42 2.66 1.55
N PRO A 110 1.15 2.54 1.97
CA PRO A 110 0.65 1.30 2.55
C PRO A 110 0.70 0.20 1.50
N VAL A 111 1.32 -0.92 1.82
CA VAL A 111 1.43 -2.08 0.94
C VAL A 111 0.72 -3.28 1.54
N THR A 112 0.34 -4.21 0.69
CA THR A 112 -0.26 -5.49 1.07
C THR A 112 0.15 -6.54 0.04
N THR A 113 0.13 -7.80 0.43
CA THR A 113 0.23 -8.95 -0.48
C THR A 113 -1.13 -9.26 -1.12
N ASP A 114 -2.23 -8.92 -0.44
CA ASP A 114 -3.59 -9.22 -0.87
C ASP A 114 -4.22 -8.05 -1.62
N ARG A 115 -4.89 -8.32 -2.74
CA ARG A 115 -5.60 -7.28 -3.48
C ARG A 115 -6.91 -6.93 -2.77
N VAL A 116 -6.94 -5.77 -2.12
CA VAL A 116 -8.21 -5.16 -1.71
C VAL A 116 -8.88 -4.61 -2.97
N GLY A 117 -9.90 -5.33 -3.46
CA GLY A 117 -10.64 -4.93 -4.65
C GLY A 117 -11.34 -3.60 -4.45
N LYS A 118 -11.05 -2.62 -5.31
CA LYS A 118 -11.84 -1.39 -5.42
C LYS A 118 -12.91 -1.59 -6.48
N VAL A 119 -14.14 -1.14 -6.19
CA VAL A 119 -15.21 -1.11 -7.19
C VAL A 119 -14.98 0.10 -8.08
N CYS A 120 -14.76 -0.16 -9.37
CA CYS A 120 -14.30 0.83 -10.34
C CYS A 120 -15.24 0.78 -11.54
N THR A 121 -16.11 1.79 -11.67
CA THR A 121 -17.23 1.75 -12.63
C THR A 121 -17.01 2.59 -13.89
N LEU A 122 -16.11 3.57 -13.88
CA LEU A 122 -15.80 4.38 -15.06
C LEU A 122 -14.96 3.59 -16.09
N VAL A 123 -15.53 3.40 -17.29
CA VAL A 123 -14.91 2.70 -18.42
C VAL A 123 -14.95 3.61 -19.66
N GLY A 124 -13.95 3.48 -20.54
CA GLY A 124 -13.86 4.23 -21.80
C GLY A 124 -13.02 5.51 -21.72
N GLY A 125 -12.22 5.68 -20.68
CA GLY A 125 -11.33 6.84 -20.50
C GLY A 125 -9.91 6.59 -20.99
N HIS A 126 -9.18 7.69 -21.18
CA HIS A 126 -7.74 7.64 -21.39
C HIS A 126 -7.03 7.07 -20.16
N MET A 127 -5.99 6.27 -20.41
CA MET A 127 -5.07 5.82 -19.38
C MET A 127 -3.64 5.93 -19.90
N THR A 128 -2.69 5.99 -18.97
CA THR A 128 -1.28 5.76 -19.27
C THR A 128 -0.71 4.80 -18.25
N ASN A 129 -0.30 3.60 -18.70
CA ASN A 129 0.49 2.71 -17.87
C ASN A 129 1.91 3.25 -17.76
N TYR A 130 2.51 3.03 -16.60
CA TYR A 130 3.87 3.43 -16.28
C TYR A 130 4.65 2.24 -15.74
N LEU A 131 5.87 2.07 -16.25
CA LEU A 131 6.91 1.31 -15.57
C LEU A 131 7.98 2.28 -15.08
N ILE A 132 8.44 2.08 -13.85
CA ILE A 132 9.52 2.88 -13.26
C ILE A 132 10.62 1.93 -12.81
N ARG A 133 11.80 2.02 -13.44
CA ARG A 133 12.99 1.29 -13.00
C ARG A 133 13.76 2.11 -12.00
N PHE A 134 13.93 1.62 -10.78
CA PHE A 134 14.88 2.21 -9.83
C PHE A 134 16.20 1.44 -9.92
N ALA A 135 17.31 2.17 -10.14
CA ALA A 135 18.66 1.61 -10.21
C ALA A 135 19.44 1.95 -8.94
N TYR A 136 20.12 0.98 -8.35
CA TYR A 136 20.87 1.13 -7.09
C TYR A 136 22.38 1.22 -7.36
N PRO A 137 23.15 1.84 -6.44
CA PRO A 137 24.60 1.99 -6.60
C PRO A 137 25.38 0.68 -6.73
N ASP A 138 24.86 -0.41 -6.18
CA ASP A 138 25.45 -1.76 -6.23
C ASP A 138 25.14 -2.52 -7.54
N GLY A 139 24.45 -1.86 -8.48
CA GLY A 139 24.06 -2.44 -9.77
C GLY A 139 22.74 -3.20 -9.73
N GLN A 140 22.12 -3.37 -8.57
CA GLN A 140 20.78 -3.93 -8.47
C GLN A 140 19.72 -2.95 -9.02
N ALA A 141 18.54 -3.48 -9.33
CA ALA A 141 17.41 -2.67 -9.76
C ALA A 141 16.09 -3.31 -9.34
N LEU A 142 15.03 -2.53 -9.41
CA LEU A 142 13.65 -3.00 -9.32
C LEU A 142 12.77 -2.25 -10.31
N TRP A 143 11.64 -2.85 -10.64
CA TRP A 143 10.58 -2.22 -11.41
C TRP A 143 9.37 -1.93 -10.51
N VAL A 144 8.72 -0.79 -10.74
CA VAL A 144 7.41 -0.47 -10.21
C VAL A 144 6.44 -0.24 -11.37
N GLY A 145 5.34 -0.96 -11.37
CA GLY A 145 4.20 -0.75 -12.25
C GLY A 145 3.17 0.17 -11.61
N SER A 146 2.62 1.11 -12.38
CA SER A 146 1.48 1.95 -11.98
C SER A 146 0.76 2.47 -13.22
N ALA A 147 -0.31 3.25 -13.05
CA ALA A 147 -0.94 3.99 -14.14
C ALA A 147 -1.67 5.23 -13.64
N GLU A 148 -1.93 6.16 -14.55
CA GLU A 148 -2.92 7.21 -14.40
C GLU A 148 -4.13 6.89 -15.29
N GLU A 149 -5.33 6.99 -14.72
CA GLU A 149 -6.58 6.75 -15.43
C GLU A 149 -7.78 7.43 -14.74
N VAL A 150 -8.91 7.48 -15.43
CA VAL A 150 -10.08 8.31 -15.06
C VAL A 150 -10.81 7.86 -13.79
N ASN A 151 -10.66 6.60 -13.38
CA ASN A 151 -11.36 5.97 -12.27
C ASN A 151 -10.59 6.05 -10.94
N SER A 152 -9.32 6.52 -10.97
CA SER A 152 -8.41 6.61 -9.82
C SER A 152 -8.30 5.31 -9.00
N CYS A 153 -8.40 4.18 -9.68
CA CYS A 153 -8.58 2.86 -9.08
C CYS A 153 -7.35 1.95 -9.19
N VAL A 154 -6.30 2.44 -9.83
CA VAL A 154 -5.15 1.64 -10.20
C VAL A 154 -4.33 1.26 -8.97
N THR A 155 -3.86 0.02 -8.96
CA THR A 155 -2.86 -0.45 -8.01
C THR A 155 -1.45 -0.16 -8.52
N THR A 156 -0.55 0.18 -7.60
CA THR A 156 0.89 0.27 -7.89
C THR A 156 1.59 -0.95 -7.30
N THR A 157 2.50 -1.57 -8.03
CA THR A 157 3.12 -2.85 -7.65
C THR A 157 4.61 -2.90 -7.97
N ASN A 158 5.40 -3.62 -7.18
CA ASN A 158 6.79 -3.98 -7.52
C ASN A 158 6.93 -5.46 -7.95
N GLY A 159 5.79 -6.14 -8.17
CA GLY A 159 5.71 -7.58 -8.47
C GLY A 159 5.61 -8.46 -7.23
N THR A 160 5.94 -7.95 -6.04
CA THR A 160 5.88 -8.68 -4.76
C THR A 160 4.75 -8.16 -3.88
N VAL A 161 4.63 -6.85 -3.75
CA VAL A 161 3.54 -6.18 -3.02
C VAL A 161 2.78 -5.20 -3.88
N VAL A 162 1.56 -4.92 -3.48
CA VAL A 162 0.69 -3.94 -4.12
C VAL A 162 0.26 -2.86 -3.13
N THR A 163 0.03 -1.65 -3.64
CA THR A 163 -0.69 -0.60 -2.93
C THR A 163 -1.91 -0.19 -3.74
N SER A 164 -2.98 0.18 -3.05
CA SER A 164 -4.15 0.79 -3.68
C SER A 164 -4.07 2.33 -3.72
N SER A 165 -2.98 2.91 -3.22
CA SER A 165 -2.76 4.35 -3.20
C SER A 165 -2.57 4.89 -4.61
N TYR A 166 -3.43 5.83 -5.00
CA TYR A 166 -3.43 6.38 -6.35
C TYR A 166 -2.32 7.43 -6.51
N VAL A 167 -1.26 7.06 -7.24
CA VAL A 167 -0.09 7.92 -7.48
C VAL A 167 0.13 8.29 -8.95
N GLY A 168 -0.74 7.82 -9.86
CA GLY A 168 -0.67 8.06 -11.30
C GLY A 168 -0.42 9.53 -11.68
N PRO A 169 -1.20 10.51 -11.18
CA PRO A 169 -0.99 11.92 -11.49
C PRO A 169 0.39 12.45 -11.09
N SER A 170 0.97 11.94 -10.00
CA SER A 170 2.33 12.30 -9.55
C SER A 170 3.38 11.74 -10.50
N ILE A 171 3.19 10.50 -10.98
CA ILE A 171 4.08 9.86 -11.95
C ILE A 171 4.00 10.59 -13.30
N THR A 172 2.80 10.95 -13.75
CA THR A 172 2.60 11.73 -14.98
C THR A 172 3.28 13.09 -14.89
N ALA A 173 3.13 13.80 -13.76
CA ALA A 173 3.80 15.07 -13.54
C ALA A 173 5.33 14.91 -13.58
N ALA A 174 5.88 13.88 -12.94
CA ALA A 174 7.31 13.60 -12.95
C ALA A 174 7.83 13.22 -14.35
N TYR A 175 7.07 12.40 -15.09
CA TYR A 175 7.37 12.07 -16.48
C TYR A 175 7.37 13.31 -17.39
N ARG A 176 6.43 14.24 -17.20
CA ARG A 176 6.32 15.45 -18.04
C ARG A 176 7.32 16.54 -17.67
N THR A 177 7.56 16.74 -16.37
CA THR A 177 8.33 17.88 -15.86
C THR A 177 9.75 17.53 -15.43
N GLY A 178 10.03 16.25 -15.13
CA GLY A 178 11.32 15.82 -14.61
C GLY A 178 11.47 16.02 -13.11
N THR A 179 10.41 16.48 -12.44
CA THR A 179 10.40 16.77 -11.01
C THR A 179 9.39 15.86 -10.32
N TRP A 180 9.85 15.13 -9.31
CA TRP A 180 8.95 14.31 -8.51
C TRP A 180 8.32 15.17 -7.41
N LYS A 181 6.99 15.08 -7.32
CA LYS A 181 6.24 15.53 -6.17
C LYS A 181 5.03 14.62 -6.02
N LEU A 182 4.87 14.05 -4.84
CA LEU A 182 3.60 13.43 -4.50
C LEU A 182 2.56 14.55 -4.43
N LEU A 183 1.61 14.53 -5.36
CA LEU A 183 0.58 15.57 -5.45
C LEU A 183 -0.15 15.64 -4.11
N GLN A 184 -0.11 16.84 -3.53
CA GLN A 184 -0.70 17.10 -2.24
C GLN A 184 -2.21 17.23 -2.40
N ARG A 185 -2.92 16.91 -1.33
CA ARG A 185 -4.35 17.15 -1.22
C ARG A 185 -4.63 18.64 -1.28
N GLU A 186 -5.77 19.02 -1.88
CA GLU A 186 -6.24 20.40 -1.86
C GLU A 186 -6.58 20.89 -0.44
N SER A 187 -7.03 19.96 0.41
CA SER A 187 -7.35 20.21 1.82
C SER A 187 -6.62 19.20 2.73
N PRO A 188 -6.10 19.64 3.90
CA PRO A 188 -5.51 18.73 4.89
C PRO A 188 -6.53 17.71 5.43
N CYS A 189 -7.83 17.97 5.27
CA CYS A 189 -8.90 17.11 5.73
C CYS A 189 -9.29 15.98 4.76
N ASN A 190 -8.93 16.08 3.49
CA ASN A 190 -9.21 15.01 2.52
C ASN A 190 -8.34 13.79 2.88
N PRO A 191 -8.77 12.54 2.73
CA PRO A 191 -7.89 11.39 2.93
C PRO A 191 -6.68 11.45 1.99
N GLY A 192 -5.50 11.09 2.50
CA GLY A 192 -4.25 11.05 1.73
C GLY A 192 -4.04 9.70 1.05
N THR A 193 -2.84 9.50 0.51
CA THR A 193 -2.39 8.20 0.00
C THR A 193 -2.12 7.16 1.09
N GLY A 194 -2.26 7.53 2.37
CA GLY A 194 -1.94 6.69 3.51
C GLY A 194 -0.43 6.58 3.78
N ARG A 195 -0.09 5.68 4.71
CA ARG A 195 1.27 5.39 5.20
C ARG A 195 1.48 3.88 5.38
N ARG A 196 2.71 3.41 5.18
CA ARG A 196 3.19 2.07 5.52
C ARG A 196 2.88 1.67 6.96
N GLY A 197 2.41 0.44 7.15
CA GLY A 197 1.94 -0.09 8.43
C GLY A 197 0.43 0.04 8.63
N GLN A 198 -0.28 0.82 7.79
CA GLN A 198 -1.75 0.88 7.84
C GLN A 198 -2.44 -0.42 7.40
N ASN A 199 -1.70 -1.33 6.78
CA ASN A 199 -2.12 -2.71 6.49
C ASN A 199 -2.11 -3.62 7.73
N GLU A 200 -1.39 -3.25 8.79
CA GLU A 200 -1.23 -4.05 10.01
C GLU A 200 -1.98 -3.46 11.21
N ARG A 201 -2.12 -2.12 11.25
CA ARG A 201 -2.78 -1.39 12.34
C ARG A 201 -3.60 -0.24 11.79
N MET A 202 -4.69 0.13 12.48
CA MET A 202 -5.49 1.30 12.13
C MET A 202 -4.62 2.56 12.03
N VAL A 203 -3.73 2.74 13.01
CA VAL A 203 -2.77 3.84 13.10
C VAL A 203 -1.36 3.30 13.42
N PRO A 204 -0.37 3.45 12.52
CA PRO A 204 1.01 3.06 12.81
C PRO A 204 1.60 3.78 14.03
N ASP A 205 2.53 3.11 14.72
CA ASP A 205 3.19 3.66 15.91
C ASP A 205 4.00 4.93 15.62
N GLY A 206 4.18 5.77 16.65
CA GLY A 206 4.99 6.99 16.57
C GLY A 206 4.25 8.24 16.11
N ALA A 207 2.91 8.25 16.15
CA ALA A 207 2.13 9.46 15.89
C ALA A 207 2.47 10.54 16.95
N ILE A 208 2.76 11.76 16.47
CA ILE A 208 3.15 12.92 17.30
C ILE A 208 2.10 14.03 17.30
N LYS A 209 1.11 13.95 16.42
CA LYS A 209 -0.02 14.89 16.36
C LYS A 209 -1.20 14.27 15.63
N VAL A 210 -2.40 14.81 15.85
CA VAL A 210 -3.62 14.39 15.15
C VAL A 210 -4.51 15.58 14.80
N LEU A 211 -4.95 15.65 13.54
CA LEU A 211 -5.97 16.59 13.07
C LEU A 211 -7.29 15.84 12.91
N VAL A 212 -8.38 16.34 13.49
CA VAL A 212 -9.71 15.69 13.43
C VAL A 212 -10.67 16.55 12.62
N CYS A 213 -10.86 16.22 11.35
CA CYS A 213 -11.76 16.96 10.48
C CYS A 213 -13.19 16.40 10.52
N ARG A 214 -14.17 17.28 10.36
CA ARG A 214 -15.57 16.92 10.16
C ARG A 214 -16.02 17.31 8.76
N ASP A 215 -16.71 16.37 8.11
CA ASP A 215 -17.39 16.56 6.83
C ASP A 215 -18.91 16.40 7.07
N GLU A 216 -19.63 17.52 7.05
CA GLU A 216 -21.09 17.56 7.17
C GLU A 216 -21.73 17.56 5.77
N GLN A 217 -22.31 16.44 5.34
CA GLN A 217 -23.17 16.42 4.17
C GLN A 217 -24.52 17.09 4.48
N ILE A 218 -24.64 18.39 4.26
CA ILE A 218 -25.95 19.09 4.28
C ILE A 218 -26.20 19.81 2.95
N GLY A 219 -27.06 19.21 2.12
CA GLY A 219 -28.01 19.90 1.21
C GLY A 219 -27.51 20.85 0.11
N SER A 220 -26.20 21.10 -0.04
CA SER A 220 -25.63 22.01 -1.03
C SER A 220 -24.20 21.58 -1.40
N SER A 221 -23.87 21.72 -2.68
CA SER A 221 -22.74 21.10 -3.38
C SER A 221 -21.37 21.68 -3.01
N THR A 222 -20.87 21.34 -1.82
CA THR A 222 -19.48 21.03 -1.43
C THR A 222 -19.39 21.31 0.07
N PRO A 223 -19.44 20.27 0.92
CA PRO A 223 -19.05 20.42 2.30
C PRO A 223 -17.65 21.05 2.34
N ARG A 224 -17.48 22.12 3.12
CA ARG A 224 -16.15 22.59 3.50
C ARG A 224 -15.78 21.82 4.77
N PRO A 225 -14.73 20.99 4.76
CA PRO A 225 -14.24 20.40 5.99
C PRO A 225 -13.95 21.52 7.00
N SER A 226 -14.46 21.40 8.23
CA SER A 226 -14.05 22.33 9.28
C SER A 226 -12.58 22.03 9.63
N HIS A 227 -11.74 23.07 9.62
CA HIS A 227 -10.40 22.96 10.16
C HIS A 227 -10.50 22.92 11.68
N ALA A 228 -10.47 21.72 12.25
CA ALA A 228 -10.29 21.54 13.68
C ALA A 228 -8.85 21.86 14.09
N PRO A 229 -8.59 22.16 15.38
CA PRO A 229 -7.24 22.29 15.87
C PRO A 229 -6.44 20.99 15.70
N GLU A 230 -5.14 21.12 15.43
CA GLU A 230 -4.20 20.01 15.58
C GLU A 230 -4.00 19.72 17.07
N HIS A 231 -4.15 18.46 17.46
CA HIS A 231 -3.93 17.99 18.82
C HIS A 231 -2.52 17.38 18.95
N GLY A 232 -1.89 17.59 20.11
CA GLY A 232 -0.50 17.20 20.36
C GLY A 232 -0.27 15.69 20.56
N GLU A 233 0.98 15.35 20.84
CA GLU A 233 1.50 13.98 20.91
C GLU A 233 0.73 13.05 21.85
N GLN A 234 0.38 13.52 23.04
CA GLN A 234 -0.39 12.71 24.00
C GLN A 234 -1.75 12.30 23.40
N GLN A 235 -2.50 13.25 22.85
CA GLN A 235 -3.82 13.00 22.28
C GLN A 235 -3.73 12.09 21.03
N ALA A 236 -2.68 12.24 20.23
CA ALA A 236 -2.41 11.39 19.08
C ALA A 236 -2.12 9.93 19.51
N ARG A 237 -1.29 9.73 20.54
CA ARG A 237 -0.95 8.40 21.06
C ARG A 237 -2.13 7.68 21.68
N GLU A 238 -2.92 8.39 22.49
CA GLU A 238 -4.11 7.81 23.13
C GLU A 238 -5.14 7.37 22.09
N LEU A 239 -5.47 8.22 21.10
CA LEU A 239 -6.38 7.84 20.03
C LEU A 239 -5.84 6.71 19.17
N ALA A 240 -4.54 6.72 18.85
CA ALA A 240 -3.93 5.64 18.09
C ALA A 240 -4.03 4.30 18.85
N ALA A 241 -3.78 4.30 20.17
CA ALA A 241 -3.90 3.10 20.99
C ALA A 241 -5.33 2.57 21.04
N GLU A 242 -6.33 3.46 21.21
CA GLU A 242 -7.74 3.10 21.21
C GLU A 242 -8.18 2.53 19.85
N LEU A 243 -7.83 3.19 18.74
CA LEU A 243 -8.13 2.70 17.39
C LEU A 243 -7.43 1.38 17.07
N ASN A 244 -6.23 1.15 17.61
CA ASN A 244 -5.50 -0.11 17.43
C ASN A 244 -5.96 -1.23 18.37
N SER A 245 -6.79 -0.93 19.37
CA SER A 245 -7.40 -1.92 20.27
C SER A 245 -8.68 -2.53 19.70
N LEU A 246 -9.18 -1.98 18.60
CA LEU A 246 -10.34 -2.51 17.89
C LEU A 246 -10.01 -3.89 17.30
N ASP A 247 -11.03 -4.74 17.20
CA ASP A 247 -10.94 -5.99 16.43
C ASP A 247 -11.00 -5.65 14.94
N ALA A 248 -9.87 -5.17 14.41
CA ALA A 248 -9.74 -4.72 13.04
C ALA A 248 -9.42 -5.88 12.10
N GLU A 249 -10.15 -5.96 10.99
CA GLU A 249 -9.95 -6.98 9.97
C GLU A 249 -9.60 -6.35 8.60
N PRO A 250 -8.94 -7.09 7.69
CA PRO A 250 -8.75 -6.63 6.32
C PRO A 250 -10.10 -6.31 5.67
N GLY A 251 -10.24 -5.10 5.14
CA GLY A 251 -11.51 -4.64 4.59
C GLY A 251 -11.39 -3.39 3.74
N GLY A 252 -12.41 -3.15 2.92
CA GLY A 252 -12.46 -2.03 1.99
C GLY A 252 -13.36 -0.88 2.45
N ASN A 253 -13.58 0.07 1.53
CA ASN A 253 -14.40 1.27 1.75
C ASN A 253 -15.92 1.02 1.73
N THR A 254 -16.37 -0.20 1.98
CA THR A 254 -17.78 -0.58 1.92
C THR A 254 -18.32 -0.82 3.32
N CYS A 255 -19.44 -0.19 3.64
CA CYS A 255 -20.14 -0.40 4.89
C CYS A 255 -21.64 -0.57 4.66
N ARG A 256 -22.31 -1.25 5.58
CA ARG A 256 -23.76 -1.32 5.63
C ARG A 256 -24.28 -0.15 6.45
N GLU A 257 -25.12 0.69 5.86
CA GLU A 257 -25.79 1.76 6.59
C GLU A 257 -26.60 1.18 7.77
N VAL A 258 -26.47 1.80 8.94
CA VAL A 258 -27.23 1.49 10.15
C VAL A 258 -27.92 2.75 10.68
N GLY A 259 -29.25 2.74 10.73
CA GLY A 259 -30.06 3.85 11.27
C GLY A 259 -30.30 5.02 10.31
N GLY A 260 -31.02 6.04 10.80
CA GLY A 260 -31.38 7.28 10.07
C GLY A 260 -30.71 8.54 10.62
N GLY A 261 -29.53 8.39 11.22
CA GLY A 261 -28.78 9.47 11.87
C GLY A 261 -28.17 10.49 10.90
N ARG A 262 -27.53 11.53 11.46
CA ARG A 262 -26.78 12.52 10.68
C ARG A 262 -25.66 11.84 9.90
N ARG A 263 -25.59 12.10 8.59
CA ARG A 263 -24.54 11.63 7.68
C ARG A 263 -23.27 12.50 7.82
N GLU A 264 -22.74 12.60 9.03
CA GLU A 264 -21.42 13.19 9.21
C GLU A 264 -20.35 12.12 9.00
N THR A 265 -19.22 12.54 8.44
CA THR A 265 -18.00 11.72 8.34
C THR A 265 -16.89 12.45 9.09
N LEU A 266 -16.12 11.72 9.88
CA LEU A 266 -14.94 12.26 10.57
C LEU A 266 -13.68 11.69 9.92
N TYR A 267 -12.67 12.54 9.77
CA TYR A 267 -11.36 12.15 9.26
C TYR A 267 -10.29 12.50 10.28
N LEU A 268 -9.57 11.49 10.76
CA LEU A 268 -8.43 11.68 11.66
C LEU A 268 -7.16 11.56 10.84
N HIS A 269 -6.28 12.55 10.92
CA HIS A 269 -4.99 12.56 10.23
C HIS A 269 -3.88 12.57 11.27
N PHE A 270 -3.18 11.44 11.42
CA PHE A 270 -2.07 11.27 12.35
C PHE A 270 -0.76 11.68 11.67
N GLY A 271 -0.12 12.69 12.26
CA GLY A 271 1.18 13.19 11.81
C GLY A 271 2.34 12.50 12.53
N TYR A 272 3.48 12.46 11.86
CA TYR A 272 4.70 11.81 12.31
C TYR A 272 5.90 12.71 12.01
N GLU A 273 7.05 12.40 12.61
CA GLU A 273 8.29 13.13 12.35
C GLU A 273 8.73 13.04 10.88
N GLU A 274 8.63 11.85 10.29
CA GLU A 274 9.01 11.58 8.91
C GLU A 274 7.90 10.90 8.13
N GLY A 275 7.68 11.30 6.88
CA GLY A 275 6.77 10.64 5.93
C GLY A 275 5.35 11.23 5.87
N PRO A 276 4.44 10.68 5.04
CA PRO A 276 3.07 11.17 4.91
C PRO A 276 2.21 10.84 6.15
N PRO A 277 1.15 11.60 6.45
CA PRO A 277 0.28 11.24 7.57
C PRO A 277 -0.45 9.91 7.32
N ALA A 278 -0.74 9.18 8.40
CA ALA A 278 -1.75 8.13 8.38
C ALA A 278 -3.13 8.78 8.51
N TRP A 279 -4.15 8.18 7.92
CA TRP A 279 -5.51 8.68 8.04
C TRP A 279 -6.49 7.56 8.41
N VAL A 280 -7.53 7.93 9.14
CA VAL A 280 -8.64 7.06 9.54
C VAL A 280 -9.93 7.80 9.22
N ARG A 281 -10.85 7.14 8.52
CA ARG A 281 -12.20 7.63 8.24
C ARG A 281 -13.18 6.95 9.19
N ILE A 282 -14.09 7.74 9.73
CA ILE A 282 -15.16 7.28 10.61
C ILE A 282 -16.48 7.70 10.01
N THR A 283 -17.35 6.71 9.79
CA THR A 283 -18.70 6.86 9.28
C THR A 283 -19.65 6.30 10.35
N PRO A 284 -20.13 7.13 11.30
CA PRO A 284 -20.87 6.65 12.48
C PRO A 284 -22.14 5.86 12.16
N HIS A 285 -22.79 6.21 11.05
CA HIS A 285 -24.01 5.57 10.56
C HIS A 285 -23.75 4.32 9.71
N CYS A 286 -22.56 3.73 9.82
CA CYS A 286 -22.13 2.58 9.05
C CYS A 286 -21.53 1.48 9.94
N ARG A 287 -21.58 0.24 9.44
CA ARG A 287 -20.88 -0.92 9.99
C ARG A 287 -20.15 -1.67 8.87
N PRO A 288 -18.82 -1.87 8.94
CA PRO A 288 -17.90 -1.29 9.93
C PRO A 288 -17.93 0.25 9.92
N SER A 289 -17.76 0.87 11.08
CA SER A 289 -17.85 2.33 11.27
C SER A 289 -16.54 3.07 11.11
N VAL A 290 -15.42 2.37 11.15
CA VAL A 290 -14.09 2.95 10.99
C VAL A 290 -13.28 2.18 9.96
N ASP A 291 -12.53 2.90 9.14
CA ASP A 291 -11.60 2.31 8.19
C ASP A 291 -10.37 3.21 7.98
N ASN A 292 -9.26 2.61 7.56
CA ASN A 292 -8.05 3.34 7.15
C ASN A 292 -7.69 3.10 5.67
N GLY A 293 -8.66 2.60 4.89
CA GLY A 293 -8.51 2.16 3.50
C GLY A 293 -7.98 0.74 3.30
N MET A 294 -7.48 0.07 4.36
CA MET A 294 -6.95 -1.30 4.32
C MET A 294 -7.57 -2.21 5.40
N LEU A 295 -7.81 -1.64 6.57
CA LEU A 295 -8.43 -2.27 7.72
C LEU A 295 -9.76 -1.59 8.02
N VAL A 296 -10.70 -2.38 8.53
CA VAL A 296 -12.01 -1.94 8.97
C VAL A 296 -12.29 -2.44 10.39
N GLY A 297 -13.12 -1.73 11.12
CA GLY A 297 -13.53 -2.12 12.47
C GLY A 297 -14.74 -1.33 12.95
N ASP A 298 -15.12 -1.55 14.20
CA ASP A 298 -16.24 -0.85 14.82
C ASP A 298 -15.86 -0.08 16.06
N LEU A 299 -16.32 1.16 16.12
CA LEU A 299 -16.17 2.04 17.27
C LEU A 299 -17.33 1.84 18.23
N ASP A 300 -17.03 1.90 19.53
CA ASP A 300 -18.05 2.12 20.55
C ASP A 300 -18.49 3.60 20.59
N ASP A 301 -19.64 3.83 21.21
CA ASP A 301 -20.23 5.17 21.30
C ASP A 301 -19.35 6.13 22.13
N ALA A 302 -18.60 5.62 23.11
CA ALA A 302 -17.78 6.43 23.99
C ALA A 302 -16.58 7.05 23.26
N LEU A 303 -15.89 6.25 22.43
CA LEU A 303 -14.80 6.69 21.58
C LEU A 303 -15.30 7.63 20.49
N LEU A 304 -16.43 7.29 19.86
CA LEU A 304 -17.06 8.17 18.87
C LEU A 304 -17.38 9.56 19.45
N ASP A 305 -18.02 9.61 20.62
CA ASP A 305 -18.35 10.86 21.30
C ASP A 305 -17.09 11.68 21.64
N ARG A 306 -16.01 11.00 22.06
CA ARG A 306 -14.72 11.66 22.31
C ARG A 306 -14.15 12.31 21.06
N ILE A 307 -14.11 11.57 19.95
CA ILE A 307 -13.62 12.08 18.66
C ILE A 307 -14.49 13.24 18.18
N GLY A 308 -15.82 13.13 18.33
CA GLY A 308 -16.76 14.19 17.98
C GLY A 308 -16.50 15.52 18.70
N ARG A 309 -16.07 15.47 19.98
CA ARG A 309 -15.65 16.66 20.75
C ARG A 309 -14.34 17.27 20.24
N LEU A 310 -13.40 16.45 19.79
CA LEU A 310 -12.12 16.91 19.23
C LEU A 310 -12.25 17.54 17.85
N ALA A 311 -13.35 17.25 17.14
CA ALA A 311 -13.68 17.79 15.82
C ALA A 311 -14.38 19.17 15.86
N GLN A 312 -14.59 19.75 17.06
CA GLN A 312 -15.24 21.05 17.17
C GLN A 312 -14.34 22.16 16.58
N PRO A 313 -14.91 23.11 15.82
CA PRO A 313 -14.15 24.26 15.35
C PRO A 313 -13.64 25.08 16.54
N ALA A 314 -12.41 25.60 16.40
CA ALA A 314 -11.81 26.50 17.38
C ALA A 314 -12.58 27.83 17.50
#